data_AF-A0A428K301-F1
#
_entry.id   AF-A0A428K301-F1
#
_cell.length_a   1.000
_cell.length_b   1.000
_cell.length_c   1.000
_cell.angle_alpha   90.00
_cell.angle_beta   90.00
_cell.angle_gamma   90.00
#
_symmetry.space_group_name_H-M   'P 1'
#
loop_
_entity.id
_entity.type
_entity.pdbx_description
1 polymer ?
#
loop_
_entity_poly.entity_id
_entity_poly.type
_entity_poly.pdbx_seq_one_letter_code
_entity_poly.pdbx_strand_id
1 'polypeptide(L)'
;MNLRGRNKVTPEFNMSSMTDIVFLLLIFFMLASTLVTTNAIDILLPKASGKTENKKSVAVSIKKDLTYYIDQRRVGVSVLENELINALSGDSQPTIVLRAEKSVPVDNVVKVMDIANRNKFKVILAVKPN
;
A
#
# COMPACT_ATOMS: atom_id res chain seq x y z
N MET A 1 -74.39 23.32 17.75
CA MET A 1 -73.26 22.58 18.37
C MET A 1 -71.96 23.05 17.76
N ASN A 2 -71.00 23.52 18.55
CA ASN A 2 -69.67 23.95 18.07
C ASN A 2 -68.64 22.88 18.45
N LEU A 3 -68.25 22.02 17.50
CA LEU A 3 -67.30 20.93 17.74
C LEU A 3 -65.86 21.44 17.53
N ARG A 4 -65.15 21.71 18.62
CA ARG A 4 -63.72 22.02 18.59
C ARG A 4 -62.91 20.72 18.62
N GLY A 5 -62.43 20.29 17.46
CA GLY A 5 -61.40 19.25 17.36
C GLY A 5 -60.05 19.80 17.79
N ARG A 6 -59.55 19.36 18.94
CA ARG A 6 -58.19 19.69 19.41
C ARG A 6 -57.34 18.43 19.43
N ASN A 7 -56.97 17.94 18.26
CA ASN A 7 -55.94 16.92 18.16
C ASN A 7 -54.58 17.64 18.11
N LYS A 8 -53.92 17.76 19.26
CA LYS A 8 -52.57 18.35 19.36
C LYS A 8 -51.59 17.17 19.31
N VAL A 9 -51.08 16.86 18.12
CA VAL A 9 -50.04 15.84 17.95
C VAL A 9 -48.76 16.40 18.56
N THR A 10 -48.33 15.82 19.67
CA THR A 10 -47.01 16.08 20.24
C THR A 10 -46.01 15.11 19.60
N PRO A 11 -44.92 15.58 18.98
CA PRO A 11 -43.87 14.70 18.50
C PRO A 11 -43.11 14.16 19.73
N GLU A 12 -43.43 12.95 20.14
CA GLU A 12 -42.64 12.22 21.15
C GLU A 12 -41.36 11.71 20.47
N PHE A 13 -40.21 12.15 20.98
CA PHE A 13 -38.91 11.64 20.55
C PHE A 13 -38.68 10.28 21.19
N ASN A 14 -38.72 9.22 20.38
CA ASN A 14 -38.42 7.87 20.82
C ASN A 14 -36.92 7.73 21.08
N MET A 15 -36.50 7.90 22.33
CA MET A 15 -35.10 7.71 22.75
C MET A 15 -34.57 6.30 22.42
N SER A 16 -35.44 5.28 22.42
CA SER A 16 -35.10 3.92 22.01
C SER A 16 -34.57 3.85 20.57
N SER A 17 -35.17 4.61 19.65
CA SER A 17 -34.72 4.63 18.25
C SER A 17 -33.38 5.35 18.10
N MET A 18 -33.07 6.30 18.97
CA MET A 18 -31.79 7.01 18.95
C MET A 18 -30.64 6.12 19.44
N THR A 19 -30.85 5.34 20.50
CA THR A 19 -29.85 4.40 21.01
C THR A 19 -29.51 3.32 19.99
N ASP A 20 -30.51 2.84 19.25
CA ASP A 20 -30.31 1.82 18.21
C ASP A 20 -29.44 2.34 17.06
N ILE A 21 -29.64 3.59 16.61
CA ILE A 21 -28.84 4.21 15.56
C ILE A 21 -27.38 4.37 16.00
N VAL A 22 -27.14 4.80 17.24
CA VAL A 22 -25.77 4.93 17.78
C VAL A 22 -25.09 3.57 17.85
N PHE A 23 -25.79 2.54 18.32
CA PHE A 23 -25.25 1.19 18.41
C PHE A 23 -24.91 0.60 17.04
N LEU A 24 -25.80 0.78 16.05
CA LEU A 24 -25.56 0.35 14.67
C LEU A 24 -24.32 1.03 14.07
N LEU A 25 -24.14 2.33 14.31
CA LEU A 25 -22.96 3.07 13.85
C LEU A 25 -21.66 2.55 14.47
N LEU A 26 -21.66 2.19 15.75
CA LEU A 26 -20.49 1.61 16.41
C LEU A 26 -20.11 0.25 15.81
N ILE A 27 -21.10 -0.62 15.56
CA ILE A 27 -20.85 -1.91 14.89
C ILE A 27 -20.32 -1.69 13.47
N PHE A 28 -20.93 -0.76 12.73
CA PHE A 28 -20.48 -0.42 11.39
C PHE A 28 -19.02 0.04 11.37
N PHE A 29 -18.63 0.96 12.26
CA PHE A 29 -17.23 1.41 12.35
C PHE A 29 -16.27 0.29 12.77
N MET A 30 -16.67 -0.56 13.72
CA MET A 30 -15.87 -1.70 14.15
C MET A 30 -15.60 -2.68 13.00
N LEU A 31 -16.63 -3.00 12.20
CA LEU A 31 -16.50 -3.88 11.03
C LEU A 31 -15.77 -3.20 9.86
N ALA A 32 -16.02 -1.92 9.62
CA ALA A 32 -15.33 -1.17 8.57
C ALA A 32 -13.84 -1.02 8.89
N SER A 33 -13.46 -0.85 10.16
CA SER A 33 -12.07 -0.72 10.58
C SER A 33 -11.23 -1.97 10.29
N THR A 34 -11.82 -3.18 10.31
CA THR A 34 -11.08 -4.41 9.99
C THR A 34 -10.83 -4.55 8.49
N LEU A 35 -11.70 -3.97 7.65
CA LEU A 35 -11.51 -3.86 6.20
C LEU A 35 -10.43 -2.85 5.79
N VAL A 36 -10.04 -1.92 6.69
CA VAL A 36 -8.91 -1.00 6.48
C VAL A 36 -7.59 -1.63 6.94
N THR A 37 -7.43 -2.94 6.75
CA THR A 37 -6.11 -3.57 6.76
C THR A 37 -5.55 -3.53 5.34
N THR A 38 -5.19 -2.33 4.88
CA THR A 38 -4.32 -2.21 3.70
C THR A 38 -3.06 -2.98 4.01
N ASN A 39 -2.74 -4.00 3.20
CA ASN A 39 -1.53 -4.81 3.31
C ASN A 39 -0.34 -3.91 3.61
N ALA A 40 0.06 -3.85 4.89
CA ALA A 40 1.18 -3.05 5.33
C ALA A 40 2.42 -3.81 4.87
N ILE A 41 2.83 -3.54 3.63
CA ILE A 41 4.16 -3.92 3.18
C ILE A 41 5.11 -3.19 4.12
N ASP A 42 5.80 -3.93 4.98
CA ASP A 42 6.82 -3.39 5.88
C ASP A 42 7.97 -2.83 5.02
N ILE A 43 7.85 -1.56 4.64
CA ILE A 43 8.92 -0.86 3.93
C ILE A 43 9.98 -0.49 4.95
N LEU A 44 10.97 -1.36 5.10
CA LEU A 44 12.23 -1.01 5.75
C LEU A 44 12.92 0.05 4.88
N LEU A 45 12.68 1.34 5.17
CA LEU A 45 13.51 2.42 4.65
C LEU A 45 14.84 2.39 5.41
N PRO A 46 15.98 2.00 4.79
CA PRO A 46 17.25 2.20 5.45
C PRO A 46 17.50 3.71 5.57
N LYS A 47 17.81 4.17 6.79
CA LYS A 47 18.40 5.50 6.98
C LYS A 47 19.64 5.56 6.11
N ALA A 48 19.73 6.58 5.24
CA ALA A 48 20.83 6.80 4.33
C ALA A 48 22.15 6.95 5.11
N SER A 49 22.84 5.83 5.33
CA SER A 49 24.20 5.79 5.82
C SER A 49 24.98 4.97 4.82
N GLY A 50 25.82 5.66 4.04
CA GLY A 50 26.54 5.12 2.90
C GLY A 50 27.57 4.07 3.28
N LYS A 51 27.11 2.85 3.56
CA LYS A 51 27.94 1.65 3.51
C LYS A 51 27.32 0.68 2.52
N THR A 52 27.88 0.70 1.31
CA THR A 52 27.80 -0.41 0.36
C THR A 52 28.46 -1.62 1.03
N GLU A 53 27.69 -2.41 1.77
CA GLU A 53 28.05 -3.81 1.93
C GLU A 53 28.02 -4.41 0.52
N ASN A 54 29.15 -5.00 0.13
CA ASN A 54 29.38 -5.63 -1.16
C ASN A 54 28.60 -6.95 -1.27
N LYS A 55 27.30 -6.91 -0.99
CA LYS A 55 26.34 -7.97 -1.30
C LYS A 55 25.84 -7.67 -2.72
N LYS A 56 25.97 -8.65 -3.61
CA LYS A 56 25.40 -8.59 -4.95
C LYS A 56 23.92 -8.20 -4.80
N SER A 57 23.62 -7.00 -5.27
CA SER A 57 22.28 -6.42 -5.18
C SER A 57 21.91 -5.92 -6.56
N VAL A 58 20.69 -6.25 -6.96
CA VAL A 58 20.16 -5.88 -8.27
C VAL A 58 19.44 -4.54 -8.11
N ALA A 59 19.84 -3.55 -8.92
CA ALA A 59 19.24 -2.23 -8.86
C ALA A 59 18.04 -2.16 -9.82
N VAL A 60 16.83 -2.04 -9.25
CA VAL A 60 15.61 -1.79 -10.02
C VAL A 60 15.31 -0.31 -9.99
N SER A 61 15.26 0.34 -11.16
CA SER A 61 14.91 1.76 -11.26
C SER A 61 13.61 1.96 -12.03
N ILE A 62 12.73 2.82 -11.52
CA ILE A 62 11.48 3.21 -12.17
C ILE A 62 11.57 4.69 -12.52
N LYS A 63 11.49 5.00 -13.82
CA LYS A 63 11.50 6.36 -14.35
C LYS A 63 10.09 6.95 -14.46
N LYS A 64 10.00 8.27 -14.66
CA LYS A 64 8.72 9.00 -14.82
C LYS A 64 7.85 8.50 -15.97
N ASP A 65 8.46 7.94 -17.01
CA ASP A 65 7.78 7.37 -18.18
C ASP A 65 7.24 5.95 -17.93
N LEU A 66 7.23 5.50 -16.66
CA LEU A 66 6.81 4.16 -16.24
C LEU A 66 7.66 3.03 -16.85
N THR A 67 8.88 3.35 -17.28
CA THR A 67 9.82 2.32 -17.73
C THR A 67 10.62 1.78 -16.56
N TYR A 68 10.77 0.46 -16.57
CA TYR A 68 11.51 -0.28 -15.57
C TYR A 68 12.91 -0.58 -16.10
N TYR A 69 13.88 -0.46 -15.22
CA TYR A 69 15.27 -0.77 -15.50
C TYR A 69 15.82 -1.73 -14.46
N ILE A 70 16.53 -2.76 -14.90
CA ILE A 70 17.32 -3.67 -14.07
C ILE A 70 18.79 -3.47 -14.46
N ASP A 71 19.63 -3.02 -13.53
CA ASP A 71 21.07 -2.81 -13.75
C ASP A 71 21.38 -2.07 -15.07
N GLN A 72 20.58 -1.04 -15.37
CA GLN A 72 20.61 -0.18 -16.57
C GLN A 72 19.99 -0.76 -17.86
N ARG A 73 19.55 -2.02 -17.87
CA ARG A 73 18.78 -2.59 -18.99
C ARG A 73 17.29 -2.27 -18.84
N ARG A 74 16.69 -1.74 -19.91
CA ARG A 74 15.25 -1.51 -19.98
C ARG A 74 14.53 -2.85 -20.07
N VAL A 75 13.54 -3.04 -19.20
CA VAL A 75 12.73 -4.25 -19.13
C VAL A 75 11.26 -3.89 -19.08
N GLY A 76 10.44 -4.71 -19.72
CA GLY A 76 8.98 -4.61 -19.64
C GLY A 76 8.48 -5.22 -18.34
N VAL A 77 7.33 -4.73 -17.84
CA VAL A 77 6.68 -5.24 -16.62
C VAL A 77 6.47 -6.75 -16.66
N SER A 78 6.05 -7.27 -17.82
CA SER A 78 5.77 -8.70 -18.01
C SER A 78 7.00 -9.60 -17.89
N VAL A 79 8.19 -9.07 -18.14
CA VAL A 79 9.45 -9.83 -18.12
C VAL A 79 10.28 -9.51 -16.87
N LEU A 80 9.91 -8.47 -16.12
CA LEU A 80 10.61 -7.99 -14.93
C LEU A 80 10.83 -9.10 -13.90
N GLU A 81 9.80 -9.90 -13.62
CA GLU A 81 9.87 -10.99 -12.65
C GLU A 81 10.89 -12.05 -13.06
N ASN A 82 10.85 -12.51 -14.32
CA ASN A 82 11.79 -13.51 -14.83
C ASN A 82 13.22 -12.98 -14.85
N GLU A 83 13.42 -11.72 -15.26
CA GLU A 83 14.75 -11.09 -15.26
C GLU A 83 15.29 -10.89 -13.84
N LEU A 84 14.44 -10.53 -12.88
CA LEU A 84 14.83 -10.45 -11.47
C LEU A 84 15.23 -11.80 -10.90
N ILE A 85 14.43 -12.83 -11.17
CA ILE A 85 14.74 -14.20 -10.75
C ILE A 85 16.07 -14.64 -11.36
N ASN A 86 16.28 -14.42 -12.66
CA ASN A 86 17.53 -14.79 -13.34
C ASN A 86 18.73 -14.00 -12.81
N ALA A 87 18.57 -12.70 -12.55
CA ALA A 87 19.65 -11.85 -12.03
C ALA A 87 20.02 -12.19 -10.58
N LEU A 88 19.07 -12.69 -9.79
CA LEU A 88 19.25 -13.07 -8.38
C LEU A 88 19.47 -14.59 -8.20
N SER A 89 19.37 -15.37 -9.28
CA SER A 89 19.59 -16.82 -9.26
C SER A 89 21.05 -17.13 -8.95
N GLY A 90 21.29 -17.60 -7.73
CA GLY A 90 22.62 -17.99 -7.25
C GLY A 90 23.15 -17.16 -6.08
N ASP A 91 22.43 -16.13 -5.63
CA ASP A 91 22.79 -15.41 -4.42
C ASP A 91 22.16 -16.01 -3.16
N SER A 92 22.96 -16.14 -2.10
CA SER A 92 22.50 -16.63 -0.79
C SER A 92 21.58 -15.63 -0.08
N GLN A 93 21.67 -14.34 -0.42
CA GLN A 93 20.84 -13.27 0.12
C GLN A 93 20.41 -12.29 -0.98
N PRO A 94 19.45 -12.68 -1.83
CA PRO A 94 19.01 -11.86 -2.97
C PRO A 94 18.42 -10.54 -2.47
N THR A 95 19.09 -9.43 -2.79
CA THR A 95 18.74 -8.09 -2.34
C THR A 95 18.42 -7.21 -3.54
N ILE A 96 17.25 -6.59 -3.54
CA ILE A 96 16.80 -5.65 -4.56
C ILE A 96 16.89 -4.24 -4.01
N VAL A 97 17.59 -3.35 -4.71
CA VAL A 97 17.60 -1.92 -4.43
C VAL A 97 16.61 -1.24 -5.37
N LEU A 98 15.45 -0.86 -4.85
CA LEU A 98 14.40 -0.19 -5.60
C LEU A 98 14.59 1.33 -5.55
N ARG A 99 14.85 1.93 -6.71
CA ARG A 99 14.96 3.37 -6.92
C ARG A 99 13.75 3.85 -7.71
N ALA A 100 12.90 4.65 -7.08
CA ALA A 100 11.78 5.28 -7.77
C ALA A 100 11.94 6.79 -7.71
N GLU A 101 11.64 7.46 -8.82
CA GLU A 101 11.50 8.92 -8.82
C GLU A 101 10.22 9.34 -8.08
N LYS A 102 10.25 10.50 -7.43
CA LYS A 102 9.13 11.01 -6.62
C LYS A 102 7.82 11.17 -7.40
N SER A 103 7.89 11.34 -8.72
CA SER A 103 6.73 11.48 -9.60
C SER A 103 6.12 10.15 -10.06
N VAL A 104 6.73 9.01 -9.71
CA VAL A 104 6.20 7.69 -10.08
C VAL A 104 5.02 7.35 -9.18
N PRO A 105 3.87 6.91 -9.73
CA PRO A 105 2.75 6.43 -8.93
C PRO A 105 3.16 5.27 -8.02
N VAL A 106 2.71 5.31 -6.77
CA VAL A 106 3.02 4.31 -5.74
C VAL A 106 2.64 2.90 -6.21
N ASP A 107 1.56 2.74 -6.98
CA ASP A 107 1.13 1.45 -7.54
C ASP A 107 2.24 0.70 -8.30
N ASN A 108 3.11 1.42 -9.00
CA ASN A 108 4.20 0.80 -9.76
C ASN A 108 5.34 0.32 -8.86
N VAL A 109 5.58 1.02 -7.75
CA VAL A 109 6.52 0.64 -6.71
C VAL A 109 6.00 -0.60 -5.98
N VAL A 110 4.72 -0.59 -5.62
CA VAL A 110 4.03 -1.70 -4.93
C VAL A 110 4.07 -2.97 -5.78
N LYS A 111 3.81 -2.88 -7.09
CA LYS A 111 3.93 -4.05 -7.99
C LYS A 111 5.31 -4.72 -7.93
N VAL A 112 6.39 -3.94 -7.88
CA VAL A 112 7.75 -4.48 -7.77
C VAL A 112 7.99 -5.08 -6.39
N MET A 113 7.47 -4.43 -5.34
CA MET A 113 7.53 -4.98 -3.98
C MET A 113 6.77 -6.29 -3.85
N ASP A 114 5.60 -6.43 -4.48
CA ASP A 114 4.82 -7.67 -4.48
C ASP A 114 5.59 -8.80 -5.15
N ILE A 115 6.20 -8.53 -6.32
CA ILE A 115 7.07 -9.50 -7.01
C ILE A 115 8.22 -9.92 -6.10
N ALA A 116 8.88 -8.97 -5.44
CA ALA A 116 9.98 -9.26 -4.54
C ALA A 116 9.54 -10.07 -3.30
N ASN A 117 8.39 -9.73 -2.72
CA ASN A 117 7.84 -10.44 -1.55
C ASN A 117 7.45 -11.88 -1.89
N ARG A 118 6.79 -12.11 -3.04
CA ARG A 118 6.46 -13.46 -3.53
C ARG A 118 7.70 -14.34 -3.68
N ASN A 119 8.80 -13.76 -4.15
CA ASN A 119 10.06 -14.44 -4.37
C ASN A 119 11.01 -14.38 -3.14
N LYS A 120 10.54 -13.86 -1.99
CA LYS A 120 11.30 -13.70 -0.74
C LYS A 120 12.61 -12.92 -0.89
N PHE A 121 12.64 -11.98 -1.81
CA PHE A 121 13.77 -11.08 -2.01
C PHE A 121 13.75 -9.96 -0.98
N LYS A 122 14.93 -9.59 -0.46
CA LYS A 122 15.03 -8.47 0.46
C LYS A 122 14.97 -7.17 -0.33
N VAL A 123 13.97 -6.33 -0.08
CA VAL A 123 13.82 -5.04 -0.77
C VAL A 123 14.38 -3.92 0.09
N ILE A 124 15.18 -3.06 -0.55
CA ILE A 124 15.68 -1.82 0.00
C ILE A 124 15.14 -0.68 -0.86
N LEU A 125 14.32 0.19 -0.27
CA LEU A 125 13.84 1.39 -0.97
C LEU A 125 14.90 2.50 -0.86
N ALA A 126 15.47 2.88 -2.00
CA ALA A 126 16.38 4.00 -2.11
C ALA A 126 15.68 5.15 -2.82
N VAL A 127 15.06 6.05 -2.04
CA VAL A 127 14.53 7.32 -2.57
C VAL A 127 15.71 8.27 -2.72
N LYS A 128 15.93 8.76 -3.94
CA LYS A 128 16.93 9.81 -4.15
C LYS A 128 16.38 11.10 -3.53
N PRO A 129 17.01 11.67 -2.48
CA PRO A 129 16.64 13.01 -2.03
C PRO A 129 17.08 13.97 -3.14
N ASN A 130 16.19 14.89 -3.52
CA ASN A 130 16.57 16.02 -4.36
C ASN A 130 17.57 16.90 -3.63
#